data_AF-A0A960JFD0-F1
#
_entry.id   AF-A0A960JFD0-F1
#
_cell.length_a   1.000
_cell.length_b   1.000
_cell.length_c   1.000
_cell.angle_alpha   90.00
_cell.angle_beta   90.00
_cell.angle_gamma   90.00
#
_symmetry.space_group_name_H-M   'P 1'
#
loop_
_entity.id
_entity.type
_entity.pdbx_description
1 polymer ?
#
loop_
_entity_poly.entity_id
_entity_poly.type
_entity_poly.pdbx_seq_one_letter_code
_entity_poly.pdbx_strand_id
1 'polypeptide(L)'
;NGIEYGLMQLISETYDLLDRGFGMDYTEMADRFDEWNKAELNSFLLEITEKILRFTDPDTGNPLLDMILDTAGQKGTGKWTSQAAMDLGIPVPTIDSAVSMRQISALKSERIKTSEALNIILPFQIEGDMRETAIDLVRKGLHLAFIVTYAQGMALLKAAGAEKGYELDLAEIAKIWRGGCIIRASLLEDIRKAYADDPELQNLIAAESFRKVIKQDQGALKAAVIYCYSCDVPALTFSSTLNYLKAFATWRLPANMLQAQRDFFGAHTYQRTDKEGIFHTEWEEI
;
A
#
# COMPACT_ATOMS: atom_id res chain seq x y z
N ASN A 1 -3.83 -3.22 -13.10
CA ASN A 1 -2.86 -2.09 -13.00
C ASN A 1 -2.95 -1.30 -11.70
N GLY A 2 -4.12 -1.09 -11.06
CA GLY A 2 -4.13 -0.40 -9.75
C GLY A 2 -3.23 -1.08 -8.71
N ILE A 3 -3.30 -2.42 -8.59
CA ILE A 3 -2.40 -3.21 -7.73
C ILE A 3 -0.93 -2.93 -8.06
N GLU A 4 -0.57 -2.98 -9.35
CA GLU A 4 0.79 -2.67 -9.84
C GLU A 4 1.28 -1.31 -9.34
N TYR A 5 0.43 -0.27 -9.38
CA TYR A 5 0.79 1.06 -8.90
C TYR A 5 1.08 1.04 -7.39
N GLY A 6 0.24 0.37 -6.61
CA GLY A 6 0.44 0.18 -5.17
C GLY A 6 1.76 -0.53 -4.85
N LEU A 7 2.04 -1.65 -5.51
CA LEU A 7 3.26 -2.42 -5.30
C LEU A 7 4.53 -1.62 -5.67
N MET A 8 4.53 -0.95 -6.82
CA MET A 8 5.66 -0.10 -7.24
C MET A 8 5.90 1.06 -6.26
N GLN A 9 4.84 1.69 -5.75
CA GLN A 9 4.97 2.78 -4.79
C GLN A 9 5.53 2.29 -3.46
N LEU A 10 5.08 1.13 -2.96
CA LEU A 10 5.62 0.51 -1.74
C LEU A 10 7.10 0.14 -1.85
N ILE A 11 7.52 -0.37 -3.02
CA ILE A 11 8.94 -0.61 -3.33
C ILE A 11 9.71 0.72 -3.32
N SER A 12 9.14 1.76 -3.93
CA SER A 12 9.78 3.10 -3.98
C SER A 12 9.94 3.71 -2.59
N GLU A 13 8.94 3.62 -1.73
CA GLU A 13 9.03 4.07 -0.33
C GLU A 13 10.05 3.25 0.48
N THR A 14 10.19 1.96 0.16
CA THR A 14 11.21 1.10 0.78
C THR A 14 12.61 1.51 0.32
N TYR A 15 12.82 1.66 -0.99
CA TYR A 15 14.06 2.18 -1.57
C TYR A 15 14.49 3.50 -0.90
N ASP A 16 13.55 4.44 -0.81
CA ASP A 16 13.78 5.77 -0.28
C ASP A 16 14.14 5.74 1.23
N LEU A 17 13.56 4.80 1.98
CA LEU A 17 13.94 4.53 3.36
C LEU A 17 15.34 3.89 3.48
N LEU A 18 15.68 2.94 2.60
CA LEU A 18 17.01 2.31 2.59
C LEU A 18 18.11 3.32 2.24
N ASP A 19 17.86 4.20 1.28
CA ASP A 19 18.76 5.27 0.88
C ASP A 19 18.87 6.34 1.98
N ARG A 20 17.80 7.12 2.22
CA ARG A 20 17.88 8.28 3.12
C ARG A 20 17.89 7.91 4.59
N GLY A 21 17.20 6.85 4.98
CA GLY A 21 17.06 6.44 6.38
C GLY A 21 18.14 5.49 6.86
N PHE A 22 18.68 4.63 6.00
CA PHE A 22 19.72 3.66 6.38
C PHE A 22 21.09 3.91 5.74
N GLY A 23 21.21 4.94 4.89
CA GLY A 23 22.46 5.34 4.26
C GLY A 23 23.06 4.25 3.36
N MET A 24 22.23 3.36 2.82
CA MET A 24 22.70 2.26 1.98
C MET A 24 23.16 2.78 0.64
N ASP A 25 24.27 2.24 0.13
CA ASP A 25 24.59 2.40 -1.29
C ASP A 25 23.75 1.45 -2.16
N TYR A 26 23.77 1.68 -3.48
CA TYR A 26 23.00 0.86 -4.41
C TYR A 26 23.46 -0.59 -4.50
N THR A 27 24.71 -0.90 -4.16
CA THR A 27 25.19 -2.29 -4.13
C THR A 27 24.56 -3.02 -2.96
N GLU A 28 24.59 -2.43 -1.76
CA GLU A 28 23.95 -2.99 -0.57
C GLU A 28 22.44 -3.15 -0.80
N MET A 29 21.76 -2.12 -1.33
CA MET A 29 20.32 -2.21 -1.62
C MET A 29 20.01 -3.32 -2.62
N ALA A 30 20.77 -3.43 -3.71
CA ALA A 30 20.56 -4.46 -4.72
C ALA A 30 20.72 -5.87 -4.12
N ASP A 31 21.72 -6.07 -3.26
CA ASP A 31 21.92 -7.35 -2.55
C ASP A 31 20.75 -7.68 -1.61
N ARG A 32 20.19 -6.68 -0.90
CA ARG A 32 18.97 -6.88 -0.10
C ARG A 32 17.76 -7.23 -0.95
N PHE A 33 17.51 -6.50 -2.03
CA PHE A 33 16.38 -6.81 -2.91
C PHE A 33 16.52 -8.20 -3.56
N ASP A 34 17.73 -8.62 -3.94
CA ASP A 34 18.01 -9.98 -4.41
C ASP A 34 17.69 -11.04 -3.34
N GLU A 35 18.16 -10.85 -2.11
CA GLU A 35 17.88 -11.72 -0.98
C GLU A 35 16.37 -11.84 -0.72
N TRP A 36 15.67 -10.71 -0.67
CA TRP A 36 14.22 -10.66 -0.43
C TRP A 36 13.44 -11.33 -1.56
N ASN A 37 13.89 -11.17 -2.80
CA ASN A 37 13.30 -11.79 -3.98
C ASN A 37 13.47 -13.32 -4.01
N LYS A 38 14.41 -13.88 -3.24
CA LYS A 38 14.59 -15.33 -3.06
C LYS A 38 13.69 -15.93 -1.96
N ALA A 39 12.93 -15.09 -1.25
CA ALA A 39 12.06 -15.49 -0.15
C ALA A 39 10.58 -15.12 -0.41
N GLU A 40 9.86 -14.64 0.60
CA GLU A 40 8.41 -14.37 0.51
C GLU A 40 8.03 -13.20 -0.41
N LEU A 41 8.98 -12.32 -0.74
CA LEU A 41 8.77 -11.19 -1.63
C LEU A 41 9.06 -11.52 -3.11
N ASN A 42 9.29 -12.79 -3.45
CA ASN A 42 9.58 -13.24 -4.81
C ASN A 42 8.56 -12.68 -5.82
N SER A 43 9.03 -11.77 -6.68
CA SER A 43 8.21 -11.07 -7.65
C SER A 43 9.04 -10.47 -8.76
N PHE A 44 8.41 -10.29 -9.92
CA PHE A 44 9.06 -9.62 -11.04
C PHE A 44 9.44 -8.17 -10.71
N LEU A 45 8.63 -7.47 -9.92
CA LEU A 45 8.93 -6.09 -9.54
C LEU A 45 10.19 -5.98 -8.68
N LEU A 46 10.41 -6.91 -7.74
CA LEU A 46 11.67 -6.94 -6.99
C LEU A 46 12.86 -7.35 -7.86
N GLU A 47 12.67 -8.34 -8.75
CA GLU A 47 13.69 -8.75 -9.71
C GLU A 47 14.20 -7.57 -10.56
N ILE A 48 13.30 -6.74 -11.10
CA ILE A 48 13.73 -5.58 -11.89
C ILE A 48 14.31 -4.47 -11.03
N THR A 49 13.86 -4.31 -9.77
CA THR A 49 14.37 -3.29 -8.85
C THR A 49 15.86 -3.53 -8.54
N GLU A 50 16.22 -4.79 -8.27
CA GLU A 50 17.60 -5.22 -8.08
C GLU A 50 18.47 -4.87 -9.31
N LYS A 51 18.02 -5.23 -10.52
CA LYS A 51 18.74 -4.92 -11.75
C LYS A 51 18.88 -3.41 -12.00
N ILE A 52 17.85 -2.63 -11.68
CA ILE A 52 17.85 -1.16 -11.82
C ILE A 52 18.92 -0.56 -10.90
N LEU A 53 19.00 -1.00 -9.65
CA LEU A 53 19.98 -0.49 -8.68
C LEU A 53 21.43 -0.75 -9.12
N ARG A 54 21.69 -1.86 -9.82
CA ARG A 54 23.02 -2.18 -10.34
C ARG A 54 23.36 -1.50 -11.67
N PHE A 55 22.40 -0.82 -12.31
CA PHE A 55 22.61 -0.32 -13.66
C PHE A 55 23.42 0.98 -13.67
N THR A 56 24.58 0.94 -14.32
CA THR A 56 25.42 2.12 -14.56
C THR A 56 25.04 2.77 -15.88
N ASP A 57 24.87 4.09 -15.88
CA ASP A 57 24.65 4.89 -17.07
C ASP A 57 25.91 4.89 -17.96
N PRO A 58 25.83 4.43 -19.22
CA PRO A 58 26.99 4.38 -20.12
C PRO A 58 27.52 5.77 -20.50
N ASP A 59 26.69 6.82 -20.42
CA ASP A 59 27.07 8.16 -20.83
C ASP A 59 27.85 8.90 -19.73
N THR A 60 27.43 8.78 -18.47
CA THR A 60 28.06 9.47 -17.33
C THR A 60 28.97 8.59 -16.47
N GLY A 61 28.82 7.27 -16.52
CA GLY A 61 29.50 6.32 -15.61
C GLY A 61 28.94 6.31 -14.18
N ASN A 62 27.90 7.10 -13.89
CA ASN A 62 27.20 7.12 -12.61
C ASN A 62 26.05 6.09 -12.62
N PRO A 63 25.45 5.76 -11.46
CA PRO A 63 24.19 5.02 -11.46
C PRO A 63 23.12 5.70 -12.30
N LEU A 64 22.45 4.96 -13.19
CA LEU A 64 21.41 5.55 -14.04
C LEU A 64 20.22 6.04 -13.22
N LEU A 65 19.92 5.41 -12.09
CA LEU A 65 18.79 5.78 -11.23
C LEU A 65 18.85 7.25 -10.78
N ASP A 66 20.05 7.75 -10.44
CA ASP A 66 20.27 9.16 -10.08
C ASP A 66 20.05 10.13 -11.24
N MET A 67 20.23 9.66 -12.48
CA MET A 67 20.08 10.47 -13.68
C MET A 67 18.63 10.54 -14.17
N ILE A 68 17.73 9.72 -13.62
CA ILE A 68 16.31 9.69 -13.98
C ILE A 68 15.56 10.80 -13.27
N LEU A 69 14.83 11.62 -14.04
CA LEU A 69 13.93 12.63 -13.48
C LEU A 69 12.82 11.98 -12.65
N ASP A 70 12.65 12.44 -11.40
CA ASP A 70 11.65 11.98 -10.41
C ASP A 70 10.23 12.49 -10.70
N THR A 71 9.79 12.36 -11.95
CA THR A 71 8.43 12.68 -12.42
C THR A 71 7.80 11.44 -13.03
N ALA A 72 6.96 10.75 -12.27
CA ALA A 72 6.34 9.51 -12.71
C ALA A 72 5.22 9.79 -13.74
N GLY A 73 5.39 9.25 -14.95
CA GLY A 73 4.30 9.20 -15.93
C GLY A 73 3.18 8.24 -15.52
N GLN A 74 1.98 8.48 -16.03
CA GLN A 74 0.86 7.55 -15.93
C GLN A 74 -0.04 7.63 -17.16
N LYS A 75 -0.54 6.46 -17.61
CA LYS A 75 -1.47 6.36 -18.75
C LYS A 75 -2.95 6.39 -18.32
N GLY A 76 -3.22 6.63 -17.03
CA GLY A 76 -4.57 6.74 -16.46
C GLY A 76 -5.16 5.46 -15.88
N THR A 77 -4.61 4.28 -16.16
CA THR A 77 -5.17 2.99 -15.70
C THR A 77 -5.14 2.80 -14.17
N GLY A 78 -4.16 3.38 -13.48
CA GLY A 78 -4.15 3.46 -12.02
C GLY A 78 -5.32 4.32 -11.51
N LYS A 79 -5.46 5.53 -12.04
CA LYS A 79 -6.57 6.46 -11.74
C LYS A 79 -7.94 5.82 -11.95
N TRP A 80 -8.13 5.08 -13.05
CA TRP A 80 -9.40 4.38 -13.31
C TRP A 80 -9.75 3.35 -12.24
N THR A 81 -8.74 2.68 -11.66
CA THR A 81 -8.98 1.74 -10.56
C THR A 81 -9.51 2.48 -9.32
N SER A 82 -8.87 3.60 -8.95
CA SER A 82 -9.32 4.45 -7.86
C SER A 82 -10.72 5.03 -8.09
N GLN A 83 -11.01 5.50 -9.31
CA GLN A 83 -12.33 6.03 -9.66
C GLN A 83 -13.41 4.95 -9.55
N ALA A 84 -13.18 3.77 -10.12
CA ALA A 84 -14.13 2.67 -10.02
C ALA A 84 -14.36 2.24 -8.56
N ALA A 85 -13.31 2.29 -7.73
CA ALA A 85 -13.43 1.98 -6.31
C ALA A 85 -14.28 2.99 -5.56
N MET A 86 -14.14 4.29 -5.84
CA MET A 86 -15.00 5.34 -5.30
C MET A 86 -16.45 5.17 -5.77
N ASP A 87 -16.67 4.89 -7.06
CA ASP A 87 -18.01 4.67 -7.62
C ASP A 87 -18.72 3.47 -6.98
N LEU A 88 -17.98 2.40 -6.65
CA LEU A 88 -18.49 1.18 -6.01
C LEU A 88 -18.53 1.27 -4.48
N GLY A 89 -18.02 2.33 -3.87
CA GLY A 89 -17.92 2.47 -2.41
C GLY A 89 -16.95 1.48 -1.76
N ILE A 90 -15.92 1.04 -2.48
CA ILE A 90 -14.92 0.07 -2.00
C ILE A 90 -13.61 0.79 -1.65
N PRO A 91 -13.12 0.71 -0.40
CA PRO A 91 -11.88 1.38 -0.02
C PRO A 91 -10.64 0.67 -0.61
N VAL A 92 -9.85 1.41 -1.41
CA VAL A 92 -8.55 0.96 -1.94
C VAL A 92 -7.41 1.95 -1.66
N PRO A 93 -7.24 2.43 -0.40
CA PRO A 93 -6.38 3.57 -0.09
C PRO A 93 -4.89 3.33 -0.41
N THR A 94 -4.43 2.08 -0.49
CA THR A 94 -3.06 1.77 -0.94
C THR A 94 -2.87 2.09 -2.42
N ILE A 95 -3.88 1.85 -3.25
CA ILE A 95 -3.87 2.19 -4.68
C ILE A 95 -4.06 3.71 -4.85
N ASP A 96 -4.96 4.32 -4.08
CA ASP A 96 -5.24 5.76 -4.16
C ASP A 96 -4.02 6.61 -3.79
N SER A 97 -3.32 6.21 -2.73
CA SER A 97 -2.07 6.86 -2.32
C SER A 97 -0.99 6.74 -3.39
N ALA A 98 -0.86 5.57 -4.03
CA ALA A 98 0.09 5.39 -5.13
C ALA A 98 -0.22 6.27 -6.35
N VAL A 99 -1.50 6.44 -6.69
CA VAL A 99 -1.92 7.40 -7.73
C VAL A 99 -1.57 8.84 -7.32
N SER A 100 -1.83 9.19 -6.07
CA SER A 100 -1.55 10.53 -5.52
C SER A 100 -0.05 10.85 -5.51
N MET A 101 0.80 9.90 -5.11
CA MET A 101 2.26 10.08 -5.09
C MET A 101 2.83 10.30 -6.49
N ARG A 102 2.28 9.63 -7.52
CA ARG A 102 2.64 9.93 -8.92
C ARG A 102 2.24 11.34 -9.32
N GLN A 103 1.05 11.80 -8.95
CA GLN A 103 0.60 13.17 -9.22
C GLN A 103 1.48 14.21 -8.53
N ILE A 104 1.83 13.99 -7.26
CA ILE A 104 2.76 14.85 -6.50
C ILE A 104 4.15 14.88 -7.18
N SER A 105 4.66 13.73 -7.65
CA SER A 105 5.95 13.67 -8.33
C SER A 105 5.98 14.56 -9.59
N ALA A 106 4.87 14.64 -10.33
CA ALA A 106 4.75 15.46 -11.55
C ALA A 106 4.82 16.97 -11.27
N LEU A 107 4.51 17.43 -10.05
CA LEU A 107 4.60 18.82 -9.62
C LEU A 107 6.05 19.24 -9.27
N LYS A 108 7.04 18.81 -10.07
CA LYS A 108 8.48 18.96 -9.75
C LYS A 108 8.90 20.39 -9.46
N SER A 109 8.50 21.34 -10.31
CA SER A 109 8.88 22.75 -10.17
C SER A 109 8.29 23.38 -8.90
N GLU A 110 7.07 23.00 -8.53
CA GLU A 110 6.43 23.41 -7.28
C GLU A 110 7.12 22.77 -6.07
N ARG A 111 7.47 21.47 -6.14
CA ARG A 111 8.20 20.76 -5.09
C ARG A 111 9.56 21.40 -4.79
N ILE A 112 10.34 21.74 -5.82
CA ILE A 112 11.64 22.42 -5.64
C ILE A 112 11.45 23.73 -4.88
N LYS A 113 10.59 24.63 -5.39
CA LYS A 113 10.32 25.94 -4.77
C LYS A 113 9.81 25.81 -3.33
N THR A 114 8.94 24.84 -3.08
CA THR A 114 8.35 24.61 -1.76
C THR A 114 9.39 24.03 -0.79
N SER A 115 10.26 23.13 -1.27
CA SER A 115 11.35 22.56 -0.45
C SER A 115 12.34 23.64 -0.02
N GLU A 116 12.73 24.55 -0.91
CA GLU A 116 13.62 25.67 -0.60
C GLU A 116 12.98 26.64 0.41
N ALA A 117 11.67 26.89 0.30
CA ALA A 117 10.96 27.81 1.18
C ALA A 117 10.69 27.23 2.58
N LEU A 118 10.40 25.93 2.69
CA LEU A 118 9.99 25.31 3.93
C LEU A 118 11.13 24.64 4.70
N ASN A 119 12.11 24.06 4.00
CA ASN A 119 13.23 23.30 4.58
C ASN A 119 12.79 22.34 5.72
N ILE A 120 11.71 21.59 5.48
CA ILE A 120 11.05 20.75 6.50
C ILE A 120 11.64 19.35 6.67
N ILE A 121 12.46 18.89 5.71
CA ILE A 121 13.08 17.57 5.80
C ILE A 121 14.29 17.68 6.73
N LEU A 122 14.24 17.00 7.88
CA LEU A 122 15.32 16.91 8.85
C LEU A 122 15.82 15.46 8.87
N PRO A 123 16.60 15.05 7.86
CA PRO A 123 16.95 13.65 7.69
C PRO A 123 17.70 13.12 8.91
N PHE A 124 17.20 12.01 9.44
CA PHE A 124 17.84 11.25 10.51
C PHE A 124 18.16 9.86 9.96
N GLN A 125 19.38 9.39 10.20
CA GLN A 125 19.80 8.05 9.81
C GLN A 125 19.72 7.09 11.00
N ILE A 126 19.21 5.90 10.74
CA ILE A 126 19.15 4.82 11.71
C ILE A 126 20.51 4.11 11.71
N GLU A 127 21.22 4.25 12.82
CA GLU A 127 22.55 3.67 13.03
C GLU A 127 22.58 2.67 14.20
N GLY A 128 23.71 1.97 14.33
CA GLY A 128 24.03 1.11 15.46
C GLY A 128 23.43 -0.29 15.41
N ASP A 129 23.48 -0.97 16.55
CA ASP A 129 23.22 -2.42 16.68
C ASP A 129 21.81 -2.86 16.22
N MET A 130 20.86 -1.93 16.12
CA MET A 130 19.47 -2.21 15.74
C MET A 130 19.22 -2.10 14.24
N ARG A 131 20.19 -1.65 13.43
CA ARG A 131 20.03 -1.40 11.99
C ARG A 131 19.48 -2.62 11.23
N GLU A 132 20.13 -3.78 11.39
CA GLU A 132 19.73 -5.01 10.69
C GLU A 132 18.35 -5.52 11.11
N THR A 133 18.02 -5.36 12.40
CA THR A 133 16.68 -5.70 12.90
C THR A 133 15.62 -4.78 12.31
N ALA A 134 15.92 -3.49 12.17
CA ALA A 134 15.03 -2.51 11.55
C ALA A 134 14.80 -2.83 10.06
N ILE A 135 15.86 -3.20 9.33
CA ILE A 135 15.77 -3.59 7.92
C ILE A 135 14.89 -4.84 7.74
N ASP A 136 15.04 -5.87 8.59
CA ASP A 136 14.17 -7.06 8.55
C ASP A 136 12.70 -6.73 8.85
N LEU A 137 12.45 -5.79 9.77
CA LEU A 137 11.09 -5.29 10.02
C LEU A 137 10.52 -4.53 8.82
N VAL A 138 11.33 -3.74 8.11
CA VAL A 138 10.91 -3.07 6.87
C VAL A 138 10.56 -4.09 5.79
N ARG A 139 11.40 -5.12 5.60
CA ARG A 139 11.17 -6.23 4.67
C ARG A 139 9.85 -6.96 4.95
N LYS A 140 9.61 -7.37 6.20
CA LYS A 140 8.34 -8.00 6.62
C LYS A 140 7.15 -7.04 6.47
N GLY A 141 7.36 -5.75 6.75
CA GLY A 141 6.37 -4.71 6.54
C GLY A 141 5.97 -4.56 5.07
N LEU A 142 6.94 -4.57 4.15
CA LEU A 142 6.72 -4.56 2.71
C LEU A 142 5.90 -5.77 2.24
N HIS A 143 6.25 -6.97 2.71
CA HIS A 143 5.49 -8.18 2.40
C HIS A 143 4.04 -8.10 2.86
N LEU A 144 3.82 -7.64 4.10
CA LEU A 144 2.47 -7.46 4.61
C LEU A 144 1.71 -6.37 3.83
N ALA A 145 2.38 -5.30 3.42
CA ALA A 145 1.78 -4.26 2.60
C ALA A 145 1.35 -4.78 1.22
N PHE A 146 2.11 -5.69 0.61
CA PHE A 146 1.72 -6.37 -0.63
C PHE A 146 0.45 -7.18 -0.45
N ILE A 147 0.37 -8.01 0.61
CA ILE A 147 -0.84 -8.78 0.94
C ILE A 147 -2.06 -7.87 1.05
N VAL A 148 -1.95 -6.76 1.78
CA VAL A 148 -3.05 -5.81 1.96
C VAL A 148 -3.43 -5.10 0.66
N THR A 149 -2.45 -4.79 -0.20
CA THR A 149 -2.71 -4.21 -1.55
C THR A 149 -3.52 -5.17 -2.41
N TYR A 150 -3.15 -6.46 -2.41
CA TYR A 150 -3.92 -7.49 -3.10
C TYR A 150 -5.32 -7.66 -2.49
N ALA A 151 -5.45 -7.65 -1.17
CA ALA A 151 -6.74 -7.75 -0.49
C ALA A 151 -7.72 -6.65 -0.92
N GLN A 152 -7.24 -5.41 -1.01
CA GLN A 152 -8.03 -4.27 -1.53
C GLN A 152 -8.43 -4.48 -2.99
N GLY A 153 -7.49 -4.87 -3.86
CA GLY A 153 -7.77 -5.09 -5.28
C GLY A 153 -8.74 -6.25 -5.55
N MET A 154 -8.62 -7.35 -4.80
CA MET A 154 -9.51 -8.51 -4.95
C MET A 154 -10.92 -8.21 -4.42
N ALA A 155 -11.03 -7.45 -3.31
CA ALA A 155 -12.33 -6.97 -2.82
C ALA A 155 -13.03 -6.06 -3.84
N LEU A 156 -12.28 -5.18 -4.51
CA LEU A 156 -12.80 -4.35 -5.59
C LEU A 156 -13.31 -5.17 -6.78
N LEU A 157 -12.55 -6.19 -7.20
CA LEU A 157 -13.01 -7.10 -8.26
C LEU A 157 -14.30 -7.82 -7.87
N LYS A 158 -14.39 -8.33 -6.63
CA LYS A 158 -15.60 -8.99 -6.14
C LYS A 158 -16.82 -8.07 -6.20
N ALA A 159 -16.69 -6.85 -5.68
CA ALA A 159 -17.76 -5.85 -5.70
C ALA A 159 -18.16 -5.46 -7.13
N ALA A 160 -17.18 -5.27 -8.02
CA ALA A 160 -17.44 -4.97 -9.43
C ALA A 160 -18.15 -6.14 -10.15
N GLY A 161 -17.78 -7.38 -9.84
CA GLY A 161 -18.45 -8.57 -10.34
C GLY A 161 -19.93 -8.61 -9.91
N ALA A 162 -20.20 -8.38 -8.63
CA ALA A 162 -21.56 -8.32 -8.11
C ALA A 162 -22.39 -7.19 -8.75
N GLU A 163 -21.86 -5.97 -8.82
CA GLU A 163 -22.54 -4.81 -9.43
C GLU A 163 -22.85 -5.01 -10.91
N LYS A 164 -21.96 -5.69 -11.66
CA LYS A 164 -22.11 -5.92 -13.10
C LYS A 164 -22.77 -7.25 -13.46
N GLY A 165 -23.07 -8.10 -12.48
CA GLY A 165 -23.57 -9.46 -12.71
C GLY A 165 -22.56 -10.37 -13.42
N TYR A 166 -21.26 -10.13 -13.23
CA TYR A 166 -20.21 -11.00 -13.74
C TYR A 166 -19.85 -12.08 -12.71
N GLU A 167 -19.85 -13.33 -13.15
CA GLU A 167 -19.37 -14.48 -12.37
C GLU A 167 -17.84 -14.52 -12.42
N LEU A 168 -17.19 -13.63 -11.67
CA LEU A 168 -15.73 -13.56 -11.62
C LEU A 168 -15.14 -14.67 -10.76
N ASP A 169 -14.36 -15.56 -11.37
CA ASP A 169 -13.54 -16.53 -10.64
C ASP A 169 -12.23 -15.88 -10.17
N LEU A 170 -12.21 -15.49 -8.90
CA LEU A 170 -11.06 -14.84 -8.27
C LEU A 170 -9.83 -15.76 -8.17
N ALA A 171 -10.02 -17.08 -8.07
CA ALA A 171 -8.93 -18.04 -8.09
C ALA A 171 -8.31 -18.11 -9.50
N GLU A 172 -9.13 -18.20 -10.55
CA GLU A 172 -8.62 -18.22 -11.93
C GLU A 172 -7.95 -16.89 -12.31
N ILE A 173 -8.49 -15.74 -11.87
CA ILE A 173 -7.83 -14.43 -12.04
C ILE A 173 -6.44 -14.43 -11.40
N ALA A 174 -6.32 -14.86 -10.14
CA ALA A 174 -5.04 -14.93 -9.44
C ALA A 174 -4.06 -15.89 -10.14
N LYS A 175 -4.56 -17.02 -10.66
CA LYS A 175 -3.77 -18.00 -11.42
C LYS A 175 -3.21 -17.39 -12.70
N ILE A 176 -4.02 -16.67 -13.48
CA ILE A 176 -3.57 -16.04 -14.73
C ILE A 176 -2.52 -14.97 -14.44
N TRP A 177 -2.63 -14.22 -13.34
CA TRP A 177 -1.62 -13.23 -12.96
C TRP A 177 -0.27 -13.81 -12.53
N ARG A 178 -0.16 -15.12 -12.26
CA ARG A 178 1.13 -15.76 -11.90
C ARG A 178 2.15 -15.75 -13.04
N GLY A 179 1.74 -15.52 -14.29
CA GLY A 179 2.62 -15.50 -15.46
C GLY A 179 2.30 -14.35 -16.42
N GLY A 180 3.30 -13.89 -17.16
CA GLY A 180 3.12 -12.93 -18.27
C GLY A 180 2.76 -11.49 -17.89
N CYS A 181 2.31 -11.22 -16.65
CA CYS A 181 1.98 -9.88 -16.19
C CYS A 181 3.09 -9.24 -15.33
N ILE A 182 2.99 -7.93 -15.07
CA ILE A 182 3.97 -7.15 -14.28
C ILE A 182 3.91 -7.50 -12.80
N ILE A 183 2.73 -7.82 -12.27
CA ILE A 183 2.54 -8.12 -10.85
C ILE A 183 2.81 -9.60 -10.50
N ARG A 184 3.38 -10.38 -11.43
CA ARG A 184 3.65 -11.80 -11.18
C ARG A 184 4.56 -11.97 -9.96
N ALA A 185 4.13 -12.83 -9.04
CA ALA A 185 4.77 -13.07 -7.75
C ALA A 185 4.39 -14.45 -7.20
N SER A 186 5.21 -15.02 -6.32
CA SER A 186 4.91 -16.27 -5.60
C SER A 186 3.62 -16.16 -4.77
N LEU A 187 3.39 -14.98 -4.16
CA LEU A 187 2.21 -14.64 -3.37
C LEU A 187 0.87 -14.91 -4.08
N LEU A 188 0.83 -14.80 -5.41
CA LEU A 188 -0.38 -15.06 -6.20
C LEU A 188 -0.84 -16.51 -6.13
N GLU A 189 0.06 -17.47 -5.87
CA GLU A 189 -0.34 -18.86 -5.63
C GLU A 189 -1.07 -19.03 -4.30
N ASP A 190 -0.67 -18.30 -3.26
CA ASP A 190 -1.35 -18.34 -1.97
C ASP A 190 -2.71 -17.64 -2.05
N ILE A 191 -2.81 -16.56 -2.83
CA ILE A 191 -4.09 -15.90 -3.14
C ILE A 191 -5.01 -16.84 -3.91
N ARG A 192 -4.49 -17.54 -4.93
CA ARG A 192 -5.24 -18.53 -5.70
C ARG A 192 -5.78 -19.64 -4.80
N LYS A 193 -4.94 -20.20 -3.92
CA LYS A 193 -5.36 -21.24 -2.96
C LYS A 193 -6.46 -20.73 -2.03
N ALA A 194 -6.32 -19.53 -1.46
CA ALA A 194 -7.32 -18.96 -0.57
C ALA A 194 -8.72 -18.87 -1.20
N TYR A 195 -8.80 -18.44 -2.47
CA TYR A 195 -10.08 -18.38 -3.20
C TYR A 195 -10.54 -19.73 -3.75
N ALA A 196 -9.63 -20.68 -3.99
CA ALA A 196 -10.00 -22.05 -4.36
C ALA A 196 -10.60 -22.83 -3.18
N ASP A 197 -10.08 -22.60 -1.97
CA ASP A 197 -10.54 -23.23 -0.74
C ASP A 197 -11.87 -22.61 -0.25
N ASP A 198 -12.04 -21.30 -0.42
CA ASP A 198 -13.27 -20.56 -0.12
C ASP A 198 -13.64 -19.58 -1.25
N PRO A 199 -14.43 -20.02 -2.26
CA PRO A 199 -14.89 -19.15 -3.34
C PRO A 199 -15.73 -17.96 -2.87
N GLU A 200 -16.39 -18.09 -1.71
CA GLU A 200 -17.24 -17.06 -1.12
C GLU A 200 -16.46 -16.10 -0.20
N LEU A 201 -15.13 -16.26 -0.10
CA LEU A 201 -14.25 -15.44 0.71
C LEU A 201 -14.51 -13.95 0.44
N GLN A 202 -14.90 -13.22 1.49
CA GLN A 202 -15.24 -11.79 1.37
C GLN A 202 -13.98 -10.92 1.26
N ASN A 203 -12.90 -11.29 1.95
CA ASN A 203 -11.67 -10.54 1.93
C ASN A 203 -10.46 -11.44 2.23
N LEU A 204 -9.37 -11.27 1.50
CA LEU A 204 -8.12 -12.00 1.71
C LEU A 204 -7.57 -11.86 3.14
N ILE A 205 -7.78 -10.72 3.80
CA ILE A 205 -7.35 -10.50 5.20
C ILE A 205 -7.99 -11.52 6.16
N ALA A 206 -9.19 -12.01 5.83
CA ALA A 206 -9.93 -12.96 6.66
C ALA A 206 -9.54 -14.44 6.39
N ALA A 207 -8.88 -14.74 5.27
CA ALA A 207 -8.46 -16.10 4.94
C ALA A 207 -7.43 -16.63 5.94
N GLU A 208 -7.52 -17.92 6.27
CA GLU A 208 -6.69 -18.54 7.31
C GLU A 208 -5.19 -18.42 7.04
N SER A 209 -4.76 -18.66 5.80
CA SER A 209 -3.36 -18.53 5.38
C SER A 209 -2.79 -17.14 5.65
N PHE A 210 -3.55 -16.09 5.32
CA PHE A 210 -3.14 -14.70 5.48
C PHE A 210 -3.29 -14.20 6.92
N ARG A 211 -4.30 -14.66 7.68
CA ARG A 211 -4.47 -14.29 9.10
C ARG A 211 -3.24 -14.60 9.94
N LYS A 212 -2.55 -15.72 9.67
CA LYS A 212 -1.34 -16.10 10.38
C LYS A 212 -0.20 -15.09 10.15
N VAL A 213 0.06 -14.77 8.88
CA VAL A 213 1.08 -13.79 8.49
C VAL A 213 0.74 -12.40 9.03
N ILE A 214 -0.51 -11.95 8.86
CA ILE A 214 -0.97 -10.65 9.37
C ILE A 214 -0.80 -10.56 10.88
N LYS A 215 -1.17 -11.59 11.65
CA LYS A 215 -1.01 -11.59 13.11
C LYS A 215 0.45 -11.49 13.53
N GLN A 216 1.33 -12.20 12.82
CA GLN A 216 2.76 -12.23 13.10
C GLN A 216 3.45 -10.91 12.71
N ASP A 217 3.15 -10.37 11.54
CA ASP A 217 3.94 -9.29 10.92
C ASP A 217 3.26 -7.91 10.99
N GLN A 218 2.06 -7.77 11.56
CA GLN A 218 1.43 -6.44 11.72
C GLN A 218 2.29 -5.44 12.50
N GLY A 219 3.17 -5.92 13.38
CA GLY A 219 4.16 -5.09 14.08
C GLY A 219 5.24 -4.55 13.14
N ALA A 220 5.61 -5.35 12.14
CA ALA A 220 6.61 -5.00 11.14
C ALA A 220 6.11 -3.92 10.17
N LEU A 221 4.85 -4.02 9.69
CA LEU A 221 4.24 -2.94 8.90
C LEU A 221 4.13 -1.63 9.68
N LYS A 222 3.80 -1.70 10.98
CA LYS A 222 3.83 -0.53 11.87
C LYS A 222 5.25 0.04 12.00
N ALA A 223 6.25 -0.83 12.17
CA ALA A 223 7.64 -0.42 12.30
C ALA A 223 8.14 0.27 11.01
N ALA A 224 7.81 -0.25 9.83
CA ALA A 224 8.15 0.38 8.55
C ALA A 224 7.64 1.84 8.48
N VAL A 225 6.38 2.09 8.84
CA VAL A 225 5.82 3.46 8.90
C VAL A 225 6.56 4.33 9.91
N ILE A 226 6.86 3.79 11.10
CA ILE A 226 7.61 4.53 12.13
C ILE A 226 9.00 4.90 11.62
N TYR A 227 9.73 3.98 11.01
CA TYR A 227 11.07 4.26 10.50
C TYR A 227 11.04 5.30 9.38
N CYS A 228 10.09 5.22 8.45
CA CYS A 228 9.91 6.27 7.44
C CYS A 228 9.71 7.64 8.09
N TYR A 229 8.80 7.75 9.05
CA TYR A 229 8.51 9.02 9.70
C TYR A 229 9.67 9.53 10.57
N SER A 230 10.39 8.64 11.26
CA SER A 230 11.57 9.01 12.03
C SER A 230 12.71 9.55 11.16
N CYS A 231 12.76 9.17 9.88
CA CYS A 231 13.80 9.60 8.94
C CYS A 231 13.32 10.71 7.97
N ASP A 232 12.14 11.29 8.19
CA ASP A 232 11.49 12.24 7.26
C ASP A 232 11.38 11.72 5.81
N VAL A 233 11.09 10.42 5.68
CA VAL A 233 10.75 9.77 4.42
C VAL A 233 9.23 9.78 4.24
N PRO A 234 8.68 10.46 3.21
CA PRO A 234 7.25 10.42 2.93
C PRO A 234 6.80 8.99 2.62
N ALA A 235 5.88 8.46 3.43
CA ALA A 235 5.42 7.08 3.34
C ALA A 235 3.90 6.98 3.29
N LEU A 236 3.29 7.73 2.36
CA LEU A 236 1.84 7.84 2.24
C LEU A 236 1.21 6.46 1.97
N THR A 237 1.85 5.62 1.15
CA THR A 237 1.32 4.32 0.77
C THR A 237 1.50 3.28 1.88
N PHE A 238 2.65 3.19 2.54
CA PHE A 238 2.81 2.37 3.75
C PHE A 238 1.81 2.78 4.85
N SER A 239 1.68 4.08 5.11
CA SER A 239 0.77 4.61 6.13
C SER A 239 -0.69 4.32 5.80
N SER A 240 -1.11 4.54 4.55
CA SER A 240 -2.46 4.21 4.09
C SER A 240 -2.77 2.72 4.23
N THR A 241 -1.79 1.87 3.92
CA THR A 241 -1.90 0.42 4.02
C THR A 241 -2.04 -0.04 5.47
N LEU A 242 -1.22 0.50 6.38
CA LEU A 242 -1.32 0.23 7.81
C LEU A 242 -2.67 0.67 8.38
N ASN A 243 -3.11 1.88 8.06
CA ASN A 243 -4.37 2.42 8.56
C ASN A 243 -5.57 1.65 8.03
N TYR A 244 -5.55 1.22 6.77
CA TYR A 244 -6.56 0.31 6.22
C TYR A 244 -6.62 -1.00 7.01
N LEU A 245 -5.48 -1.67 7.21
CA LEU A 245 -5.43 -2.93 7.95
C LEU A 245 -5.95 -2.77 9.39
N LYS A 246 -5.55 -1.70 10.08
CA LYS A 246 -6.01 -1.41 11.45
C LYS A 246 -7.50 -1.10 11.49
N ALA A 247 -8.01 -0.29 10.55
CA ALA A 247 -9.43 0.04 10.48
C ALA A 247 -10.27 -1.22 10.21
N PHE A 248 -9.86 -2.06 9.25
CA PHE A 248 -10.56 -3.29 8.88
C PHE A 248 -10.58 -4.33 10.02
N ALA A 249 -9.57 -4.31 10.89
CA ALA A 249 -9.47 -5.19 12.06
C ALA A 249 -10.07 -4.59 13.36
N THR A 250 -10.66 -3.39 13.31
CA THR A 250 -11.22 -2.71 14.49
C THR A 250 -12.73 -2.89 14.55
N TRP A 251 -13.22 -3.52 15.63
CA TRP A 251 -14.64 -3.83 15.80
C TRP A 251 -15.55 -2.60 15.93
N ARG A 252 -15.02 -1.45 16.39
CA ARG A 252 -15.74 -0.18 16.50
C ARG A 252 -14.85 0.98 16.08
N LEU A 253 -15.13 1.51 14.90
CA LEU A 253 -14.52 2.75 14.40
C LEU A 253 -15.19 3.99 15.02
N PRO A 254 -14.51 5.15 15.03
CA PRO A 254 -15.07 6.40 15.54
C PRO A 254 -16.18 7.01 14.65
N ALA A 255 -16.74 6.25 13.71
CA ALA A 255 -17.82 6.67 12.82
C ALA A 255 -19.13 6.99 13.58
N ASN A 256 -19.26 6.58 14.85
CA ASN A 256 -20.34 7.04 15.71
C ASN A 256 -20.30 8.56 15.95
N MET A 257 -19.10 9.16 16.07
CA MET A 257 -18.96 10.62 16.17
C MET A 257 -19.35 11.29 14.85
N LEU A 258 -18.93 10.73 13.71
CA LEU A 258 -19.32 11.22 12.39
C LEU A 258 -20.85 11.19 12.22
N GLN A 259 -21.50 10.09 12.61
CA GLN A 259 -22.96 9.99 12.58
C GLN A 259 -23.64 11.02 13.50
N ALA A 260 -23.12 11.22 14.72
CA ALA A 260 -23.65 12.23 15.63
C ALA A 260 -23.53 13.65 15.05
N GLN A 261 -22.37 14.01 14.48
CA GLN A 261 -22.18 15.30 13.82
C GLN A 261 -23.15 15.50 12.66
N ARG A 262 -23.31 14.49 11.79
CA ARG A 262 -24.24 14.53 10.65
C ARG A 262 -25.69 14.69 11.09
N ASP A 263 -26.09 14.02 12.16
CA ASP A 263 -27.41 14.19 12.74
C ASP A 263 -27.58 15.58 13.34
N PHE A 264 -26.55 16.10 14.03
CA PHE A 264 -26.54 17.43 14.64
C PHE A 264 -26.77 18.56 13.63
N PHE A 265 -25.93 18.66 12.59
CA PHE A 265 -26.02 19.82 11.67
C PHE A 265 -27.05 19.66 10.56
N GLY A 266 -27.54 18.44 10.32
CA GLY A 266 -28.27 18.12 9.08
C GLY A 266 -29.41 17.11 9.22
N ALA A 267 -29.78 16.73 10.45
CA ALA A 267 -30.84 15.75 10.73
C ALA A 267 -30.71 14.46 9.90
N HIS A 268 -29.47 14.02 9.66
CA HIS A 268 -29.17 12.87 8.80
C HIS A 268 -29.51 11.51 9.42
N THR A 269 -30.01 11.48 10.65
CA THR A 269 -30.37 10.28 11.41
C THR A 269 -29.19 9.34 11.68
N TYR A 270 -29.39 8.37 12.57
CA TYR A 270 -28.41 7.35 12.90
C TYR A 270 -29.08 6.07 13.44
N GLN A 271 -28.33 4.97 13.47
CA GLN A 271 -28.74 3.71 14.10
C GLN A 271 -28.05 3.55 15.46
N ARG A 272 -28.58 2.66 16.31
CA ARG A 272 -28.06 2.43 17.65
C ARG A 272 -27.57 0.99 17.84
N THR A 273 -26.67 0.80 18.79
CA THR A 273 -26.08 -0.52 19.11
C THR A 273 -26.94 -1.32 20.09
N ASP A 274 -27.90 -0.69 20.77
CA ASP A 274 -28.73 -1.28 21.82
C ASP A 274 -30.18 -1.57 21.37
N LYS A 275 -30.59 -1.08 20.19
CA LYS A 275 -31.93 -1.31 19.63
C LYS A 275 -31.96 -1.07 18.12
N GLU A 276 -32.81 -1.81 17.44
CA GLU A 276 -33.10 -1.62 16.02
C GLU A 276 -33.92 -0.34 15.77
N GLY A 277 -33.71 0.27 14.61
CA GLY A 277 -34.43 1.48 14.17
C GLY A 277 -33.52 2.58 13.63
N ILE A 278 -34.15 3.64 13.12
CA ILE A 278 -33.52 4.88 12.67
C ILE A 278 -33.93 5.97 13.66
N PHE A 279 -32.97 6.72 14.17
CA PHE A 279 -33.14 7.70 15.23
C PHE A 279 -32.65 9.07 14.78
N HIS A 280 -33.30 10.11 15.27
CA HIS A 280 -32.87 11.50 15.20
C HIS A 280 -32.86 12.05 16.63
N THR A 281 -31.91 12.92 16.95
CA THR A 281 -31.88 13.66 18.22
C THR A 281 -32.04 15.15 17.94
N GLU A 282 -32.89 15.82 18.73
CA GLU A 282 -32.96 17.28 18.76
C GLU A 282 -31.81 17.80 19.64
N TRP A 283 -30.71 18.21 19.02
CA TRP A 283 -29.46 18.51 19.73
C TRP A 283 -29.42 19.91 20.37
N GLU A 284 -30.31 20.82 19.97
CA GLU A 284 -30.36 22.21 20.45
C GLU A 284 -30.98 22.36 21.86
N GLU A 285 -31.55 21.28 22.40
CA GLU A 285 -32.15 21.26 23.75
C GLU A 285 -31.12 20.98 24.87
N ILE A 286 -29.81 21.08 24.59
CA ILE A 286 -28.68 20.82 25.51
C ILE A 286 -28.04 22.12 25.96
#